data_AF-A0A968UL71-F1
#
_entry.id   AF-A0A968UL71-F1
#
_cell.length_a   1.000
_cell.length_b   1.000
_cell.length_c   1.000
_cell.angle_alpha   90.00
_cell.angle_beta   90.00
_cell.angle_gamma   90.00
#
_symmetry.space_group_name_H-M   'P 1'
#
loop_
_entity.id
_entity.type
_entity.pdbx_description
1 polymer ?
#
loop_
_entity_poly.entity_id
_entity_poly.type
_entity_poly.pdbx_seq_one_letter_code
_entity_poly.pdbx_strand_id
1 'polypeptide(L)' 'MYGEGISRYGDLLDIGIDVGVLEKSGSWYSYKGERIGQGRENIKKYFQENPNHYDEALLRVRENWAE' A
#
# COMPACT_ATOMS: atom_id res chain seq x y z
N MET A 1 -17.58 -1.05 9.26
CA MET A 1 -17.90 0.23 8.60
C MET A 1 -17.91 -0.02 7.10
N TYR A 2 -19.09 -0.30 6.54
CA TYR A 2 -19.34 -0.46 5.11
C TYR A 2 -19.77 0.91 4.59
N GLY A 3 -18.98 1.59 3.75
CA GLY A 3 -19.42 2.89 3.23
C GLY A 3 -18.42 3.85 2.58
N GLU A 4 -17.20 3.45 2.20
CA GLU A 4 -16.36 4.33 1.35
C GLU A 4 -15.91 3.55 0.11
N GLY A 5 -16.51 3.93 -1.03
CA GLY A 5 -16.29 3.32 -2.34
C GLY A 5 -14.81 3.33 -2.73
N ILE A 6 -14.38 2.23 -3.38
CA ILE A 6 -13.05 2.01 -3.97
C ILE A 6 -11.96 2.63 -3.08
N SER A 7 -11.61 1.91 -2.01
CA SER A 7 -10.60 2.36 -1.06
C SER A 7 -9.26 2.45 -1.79
N ARG A 8 -8.92 3.62 -2.35
CA ARG A 8 -7.67 3.89 -3.09
C ARG A 8 -6.43 3.32 -2.38
N TYR A 9 -6.41 3.41 -1.05
CA TYR A 9 -5.38 2.81 -0.22
C TYR A 9 -5.41 1.28 -0.17
N GLY A 10 -6.61 0.68 -0.13
CA GLY A 10 -6.83 -0.76 -0.25
C GLY A 10 -6.41 -1.31 -1.60
N ASP A 11 -6.80 -0.65 -2.70
CA ASP A 11 -6.37 -1.00 -4.05
C ASP A 11 -4.84 -0.90 -4.21
N LEU A 12 -4.23 0.19 -3.72
CA LEU A 12 -2.76 0.32 -3.67
C LEU A 12 -2.10 -0.82 -2.89
N LEU A 13 -2.70 -1.24 -1.77
CA LEU A 13 -2.22 -2.34 -0.95
C LEU A 13 -2.28 -3.67 -1.69
N ASP A 14 -3.40 -4.01 -2.29
CA ASP A 14 -3.57 -5.28 -3.03
C ASP A 14 -2.63 -5.32 -4.24
N ILE A 15 -2.71 -4.29 -5.09
CA ILE A 15 -1.91 -4.19 -6.30
C ILE A 15 -0.43 -4.09 -5.95
N GLY A 16 -0.08 -3.26 -4.97
CA GLY A 16 1.31 -3.07 -4.57
C GLY A 16 1.97 -4.34 -4.06
N ILE A 17 1.22 -5.24 -3.42
CA ILE A 17 1.74 -6.57 -3.07
C ILE A 17 1.94 -7.43 -4.31
N ASP A 18 0.97 -7.41 -5.22
CA ASP A 18 0.98 -8.20 -6.45
C ASP A 18 2.19 -7.86 -7.33
N VAL A 19 2.48 -6.57 -7.51
CA VAL A 19 3.62 -6.10 -8.31
C VAL A 19 4.93 -5.97 -7.51
N GLY A 20 4.96 -6.40 -6.25
CA GLY A 20 6.17 -6.39 -5.41
C GLY A 20 6.64 -5.01 -4.92
N VAL A 21 5.84 -3.96 -5.05
CA VAL A 21 6.12 -2.62 -4.47
C VAL A 21 5.97 -2.64 -2.95
N LEU A 22 5.03 -3.43 -2.44
CA LEU A 22 4.81 -3.69 -1.02
C LEU A 22 5.09 -5.15 -0.74
N GLU A 23 5.73 -5.43 0.39
CA GLU A 23 5.98 -6.79 0.83
C GLU A 23 5.10 -7.12 2.02
N LYS A 24 4.57 -8.34 2.05
CA LYS A 24 3.76 -8.84 3.15
C LYS A 24 4.38 -10.09 3.76
N SER A 25 4.73 -10.01 5.04
CA SER A 25 5.23 -11.13 5.85
C SER A 25 4.24 -11.44 6.98
N GLY A 26 3.33 -12.38 6.73
CA GLY A 26 2.22 -12.68 7.64
C GLY A 26 1.26 -11.49 7.75
N SER A 27 1.14 -10.90 8.94
CA SER A 27 0.32 -9.69 9.16
C SER A 27 1.10 -8.38 8.97
N TRP A 28 2.42 -8.46 8.78
CA TRP A 28 3.29 -7.29 8.65
C TRP A 28 3.46 -6.87 7.19
N TYR A 29 3.53 -5.56 6.97
CA TYR A 29 3.77 -4.94 5.68
C TYR A 29 5.09 -4.15 5.72
N SER A 30 5.82 -4.22 4.60
CA SER A 30 7.04 -3.46 4.37
C SER A 30 6.94 -2.68 3.07
N TYR A 31 7.56 -1.50 3.04
CA TYR A 31 7.71 -0.67 1.85
C TYR A 31 9.20 -0.32 1.72
N LYS A 32 9.79 -0.55 0.54
CA LYS A 32 11.25 -0.37 0.31
C LYS A 32 12.15 -1.11 1.30
N GLY A 33 11.73 -2.28 1.78
CA GLY A 33 12.46 -3.05 2.79
C GLY A 33 12.30 -2.54 4.23
N GLU A 34 11.61 -1.42 4.46
CA GLU A 34 11.31 -0.92 5.80
C GLU A 34 9.92 -1.38 6.25
N ARG A 35 9.82 -1.86 7.49
CA ARG A 35 8.56 -2.32 8.07
C ARG A 35 7.69 -1.12 8.44
N ILE A 36 6.59 -0.93 7.70
CA ILE A 36 5.70 0.24 7.85
C ILE A 36 4.52 -0.01 8.79
N GLY A 37 4.17 -1.27 9.06
CA GLY A 37 3.14 -1.58 10.05
C GLY A 37 2.52 -2.96 9.92
N GLN A 38 1.60 -3.27 10.83
CA GLN A 38 0.88 -4.53 10.87
C GLN A 38 -0.60 -4.32 10.56
N GLY A 39 -1.14 -5.11 9.64
CA GLY A 39 -2.56 -5.09 9.29
C GLY A 39 -2.94 -3.94 8.36
N ARG A 40 -3.97 -4.20 7.54
CA ARG A 40 -4.36 -3.31 6.43
C ARG A 40 -4.77 -1.92 6.91
N GLU A 41 -5.50 -1.82 8.02
CA GLU A 41 -5.95 -0.54 8.56
C GLU A 41 -4.80 0.37 8.99
N ASN A 42 -3.74 -0.18 9.60
CA ASN A 42 -2.58 0.61 9.99
C ASN A 42 -1.79 1.10 8.78
N ILE A 43 -1.75 0.32 7.69
CA ILE A 43 -1.08 0.78 6.46
C ILE A 43 -1.88 1.86 5.75
N LYS A 44 -3.22 1.78 5.78
CA LYS A 44 -4.07 2.88 5.30
C LYS A 44 -3.78 4.17 6.08
N LYS A 45 -3.69 4.08 7.42
CA LYS A 45 -3.32 5.24 8.26
C LYS A 45 -1.92 5.76 7.93
N TYR A 46 -0.93 4.88 7.80
CA TYR A 46 0.42 5.25 7.40
C TYR A 46 0.44 6.08 6.12
N PHE A 47 -0.28 5.65 5.08
CA PHE A 47 -0.35 6.38 3.81
C PHE A 47 -1.19 7.67 3.88
N GLN A 48 -2.19 7.72 4.76
CA GLN A 48 -2.94 8.96 5.03
C GLN A 48 -2.06 10.00 5.75
N GLU A 49 -1.23 9.56 6.69
CA GLU A 49 -0.31 10.42 7.46
C GLU A 49 0.95 10.77 6.65
N ASN A 50 1.32 9.95 5.66
CA ASN A 50 2.48 10.13 4.80
C ASN A 50 2.08 10.19 3.31
N PRO A 51 1.40 11.26 2.86
CA PRO A 51 0.92 11.37 1.48
C PRO A 51 2.05 11.26 0.44
N ASN A 52 3.24 11.78 0.74
CA ASN A 52 4.40 11.65 -0.15
C ASN A 52 4.78 10.18 -0.43
N HIS A 53 4.68 9.31 0.59
CA HIS A 53 4.96 7.89 0.43
C HIS A 53 3.83 7.18 -0.32
N TYR A 54 2.59 7.64 -0.17
CA TYR A 54 1.46 7.13 -0.93
C TYR A 54 1.61 7.42 -2.42
N ASP A 55 1.88 8.68 -2.79
CA ASP A 55 2.04 9.08 -4.20
C ASP A 55 3.22 8.34 -4.85
N GLU A 56 4.32 8.19 -4.13
CA GLU A 56 5.47 7.43 -4.61
C GLU A 56 5.16 5.93 -4.80
N ALA A 57 4.51 5.30 -3.83
CA ALA A 57 4.10 3.91 -3.94
C ALA A 57 3.11 3.71 -5.10
N LEU A 58 2.17 4.63 -5.29
CA LEU A 58 1.21 4.61 -6.38
C LEU A 58 1.88 4.76 -7.75
N LEU A 59 2.87 5.64 -7.87
CA LEU A 59 3.63 5.79 -9.10
C LEU A 59 4.34 4.48 -9.46
N ARG A 60 5.07 3.91 -8.49
CA ARG A 60 5.77 2.63 -8.68
C ARG A 60 4.82 1.51 -9.04
N VAL A 61 3.66 1.44 -8.40
CA VAL A 61 2.63 0.45 -8.74
C VAL A 61 2.19 0.59 -10.19
N ARG A 62 1.95 1.81 -10.67
CA ARG A 62 1.56 2.05 -12.07
C ARG A 62 2.65 1.68 -13.06
N GLU A 63 3.91 1.93 -12.72
CA GLU A 63 5.05 1.55 -13.57
C GLU A 63 5.17 0.03 -13.69
N ASN A 64 5.08 -0.70 -12.58
CA ASN A 64 5.24 -2.16 -12.56
C ASN A 64 4.00 -2.92 -13.08
N TRP A 65 2.80 -2.31 -13.04
CA TRP A 65 1.58 -2.91 -13.60
C TRP A 65 1.47 -2.76 -15.12
N ALA A 66 2.16 -1.78 -15.72
CA ALA A 66 2.09 -1.50 -17.15
C ALA A 66 3.07 -2.33 -18.00
N GLU A 67 3.91 -3.16 -17.38
CA GLU A 67 4.82 -4.12 -18.02
C GLU A 67 4.16 -5.47 -18.35
#